data_AF-A0A7G9SQW7-F1
#
_entry.id   AF-A0A7G9SQW7-F1
#
_cell.length_a   1.000
_cell.length_b   1.000
_cell.length_c   1.000
_cell.angle_alpha   90.00
_cell.angle_beta   90.00
_cell.angle_gamma   90.00
#
_symmetry.space_group_name_H-M   'P 1'
#
loop_
_entity.id
_entity.type
_entity.pdbx_description
1 polymer ?
#
loop_
_entity_poly.entity_id
_entity_poly.type
_entity_poly.pdbx_seq_one_letter_code
_entity_poly.pdbx_strand_id
1 'polypeptide(L)' 'MDIHDIALRLYAELVSANRNALADDAARIKLGREAYLYADAFIVAKDIYIRELPVVNVDAGY' A
#
# COMPACT_ATOMS: atom_id res chain seq x y z
N MET A 1 -1.25 10.91 -2.63
CA MET A 1 -0.33 10.02 -1.87
C MET A 1 0.37 9.17 -2.90
N ASP A 2 1.68 9.31 -3.00
CA ASP A 2 2.52 8.63 -3.98
C ASP A 2 2.82 7.19 -3.51
N ILE A 3 3.28 6.31 -4.41
CA ILE A 3 3.67 4.93 -4.09
C ILE A 3 4.78 4.90 -3.03
N HIS A 4 5.68 5.88 -3.05
CA HIS A 4 6.75 6.03 -2.06
C HIS A 4 6.20 6.28 -0.65
N ASP A 5 5.16 7.09 -0.51
CA ASP A 5 4.52 7.37 0.78
C ASP A 5 3.85 6.13 1.36
N ILE A 6 3.18 5.36 0.50
CA ILE A 6 2.51 4.11 0.87
C ILE A 6 3.54 3.07 1.30
N ALA A 7 4.58 2.86 0.47
CA ALA A 7 5.65 1.92 0.76
C ALA A 7 6.38 2.27 2.06
N LEU A 8 6.63 3.57 2.32
CA LEU A 8 7.27 4.00 3.56
C LEU A 8 6.41 3.71 4.80
N ARG A 9 5.10 3.98 4.73
CA ARG A 9 4.17 3.64 5.83
C ARG A 9 4.12 2.15 6.08
N LEU A 10 3.97 1.36 5.02
CA LEU A 10 3.91 -0.11 5.10
C LEU A 10 5.21 -0.69 5.66
N TYR A 11 6.35 -0.17 5.23
CA TYR A 11 7.65 -0.53 5.77
C TYR A 11 7.74 -0.21 7.28
N ALA A 12 7.32 0.99 7.70
CA ALA A 12 7.34 1.36 9.12
C ALA A 12 6.46 0.44 9.99
N GLU A 13 5.30 0.05 9.49
CA GLU A 13 4.41 -0.91 10.15
C GLU A 13 5.03 -2.31 10.24
N LEU A 14 5.59 -2.82 9.14
CA LEU A 14 6.27 -4.12 9.09
C LEU A 14 7.50 -4.15 10.00
N VAL A 15 8.23 -3.04 10.08
CA VAL A 15 9.38 -2.89 11.00
C VAL A 15 8.92 -2.91 12.45
N SER A 16 7.85 -2.17 12.76
CA SER A 16 7.27 -2.15 14.11
C SER A 16 6.80 -3.55 14.54
N ALA A 17 6.23 -4.33 13.62
CA ALA A 17 5.79 -5.70 13.87
C ALA A 17 6.96 -6.69 14.06
N ASN A 18 8.11 -6.45 13.42
CA ASN A 18 9.26 -7.37 13.39
C ASN A 18 10.50 -6.87 14.16
N ARG A 19 10.30 -6.07 15.23
CA ARG A 19 11.37 -5.36 15.97
C ARG A 19 12.63 -6.19 16.28
N ASN A 20 12.49 -7.49 16.56
CA ASN A 20 13.63 -8.36 16.95
C ASN A 20 14.40 -8.95 15.75
N ALA A 21 13.78 -9.05 14.57
CA ALA A 21 14.36 -9.71 13.39
C ALA A 21 15.16 -8.76 12.47
N LEU A 22 15.17 -7.46 12.78
CA LEU A 22 15.69 -6.40 11.92
C LEU A 22 17.01 -5.82 12.41
N ALA A 23 17.82 -6.60 13.11
CA ALA A 23 19.20 -6.22 13.46
C ALA A 23 20.13 -6.22 12.22
N ASP A 24 19.76 -6.96 11.19
CA ASP A 24 20.50 -7.09 9.93
C ASP A 24 19.97 -6.13 8.86
N ASP A 25 20.89 -5.43 8.19
CA ASP A 25 20.57 -4.49 7.11
C ASP A 25 20.04 -5.19 5.85
N ALA A 26 20.50 -6.42 5.57
CA ALA A 26 19.96 -7.18 4.44
C ALA A 26 18.48 -7.54 4.65
N ALA A 27 18.09 -7.86 5.88
CA ALA A 27 16.70 -8.09 6.25
C ALA A 27 15.83 -6.83 6.05
N ARG A 28 16.34 -5.65 6.45
CA ARG A 28 15.65 -4.36 6.25
C ARG A 28 15.46 -4.03 4.78
N ILE A 29 16.49 -4.25 3.96
CA ILE A 29 16.42 -4.02 2.51
C ILE A 29 15.38 -4.94 1.86
N LYS A 30 15.36 -6.23 2.24
CA LYS A 30 14.35 -7.17 1.74
C LYS A 30 12.94 -6.73 2.11
N LEU A 31 12.73 -6.33 3.37
CA LEU A 31 11.44 -5.85 3.85
C LEU A 31 11.00 -4.57 3.12
N GLY A 32 11.94 -3.66 2.84
CA GLY A 32 11.67 -2.46 2.04
C GLY A 32 11.20 -2.78 0.63
N ARG A 33 11.84 -3.75 -0.04
CA ARG A 33 11.41 -4.22 -1.37
C ARG A 33 10.01 -4.83 -1.34
N GLU A 34 9.73 -5.62 -0.30
CA GLU A 34 8.42 -6.25 -0.10
C GLU A 34 7.32 -5.21 0.15
N ALA A 35 7.60 -4.18 0.94
CA ALA A 35 6.69 -3.05 1.15
C ALA A 35 6.36 -2.31 -0.16
N TYR A 36 7.33 -2.15 -1.07
CA TYR A 36 7.08 -1.59 -2.42
C TYR A 36 6.17 -2.47 -3.27
N LEU A 37 6.35 -3.79 -3.24
CA LEU A 37 5.49 -4.72 -3.97
C LEU A 37 4.05 -4.67 -3.47
N TYR A 38 3.85 -4.59 -2.15
CA TYR A 38 2.51 -4.42 -1.57
C TYR A 38 1.90 -3.06 -1.90
N ALA A 39 2.69 -1.99 -1.91
CA ALA A 39 2.22 -0.67 -2.30
C ALA A 39 1.74 -0.64 -3.76
N ASP A 40 2.48 -1.29 -4.67
CA ASP A 40 2.10 -1.42 -6.07
C ASP A 40 0.79 -2.23 -6.23
N ALA A 41 0.72 -3.40 -5.58
CA ALA A 41 -0.48 -4.24 -5.60
C ALA A 41 -1.72 -3.50 -5.06
N PHE A 42 -1.55 -2.69 -4.00
CA PHE A 42 -2.62 -1.85 -3.46
C PHE A 42 -3.09 -0.80 -4.48
N ILE A 43 -2.17 -0.14 -5.20
CA ILE A 43 -2.54 0.85 -6.21
C ILE A 43 -3.34 0.21 -7.33
N VAL A 44 -2.91 -0.97 -7.82
CA VAL A 44 -3.64 -1.73 -8.83
C VAL A 44 -5.03 -2.14 -8.34
N ALA A 45 -5.12 -2.69 -7.13
CA ALA A 45 -6.40 -3.11 -6.54
C ALA A 45 -7.36 -1.92 -6.36
N LYS A 46 -6.84 -0.76 -5.91
CA LYS A 46 -7.61 0.47 -5.78
C LYS A 46 -8.12 0.97 -7.13
N ASP A 47 -7.30 0.89 -8.18
CA ASP A 47 -7.70 1.30 -9.53
C ASP A 47 -8.80 0.39 -10.10
N ILE A 48 -8.69 -0.93 -9.88
CA ILE A 48 -9.76 -1.88 -10.21
C ILE A 48 -11.05 -1.54 -9.45
N TYR A 49 -10.95 -1.34 -8.13
CA TYR A 49 -12.09 -1.00 -7.30
C TYR A 49 -12.79 0.28 -7.77
N ILE A 50 -12.04 1.33 -8.12
CA ILE A 50 -12.59 2.58 -8.63
C ILE A 50 -13.33 2.37 -9.95
N ARG A 51 -12.82 1.52 -10.85
CA ARG A 51 -13.48 1.20 -12.13
C ARG A 51 -14.76 0.40 -11.94
N GLU A 52 -14.81 -0.45 -10.93
CA GLU A 52 -15.96 -1.32 -10.65
C GLU A 52 -17.02 -0.66 -9.75
N LEU A 53 -16.73 0.50 -9.16
CA LEU A 53 -17.71 1.25 -8.39
C LEU A 53 -18.90 1.60 -9.30
N PRO A 54 -20.14 1.21 -8.91
CA PRO A 54 -21.31 1.64 -9.65
C PRO A 54 -21.34 3.16 -9.62
N VAL A 55 -21.40 3.78 -10.81
CA VAL A 55 -21.65 5.22 -10.92
C VAL A 55 -23.02 5.43 -10.27
N VAL A 56 -23.00 5.98 -9.06
CA VAL A 56 -24.23 6.41 -8.41
C VAL A 56 -24.73 7.57 -9.25
N ASN A 57 -25.61 7.29 -10.21
CA ASN A 57 -26.48 8.28 -10.81
C ASN A 57 -27.38 8.75 -9.68
N VAL A 58 -26.87 9.68 -8.88
CA VAL A 58 -27.72 10.54 -8.08
C VAL A 58 -28.47 11.36 -9.12
N ASP A 59 -29.60 10.83 -9.58
CA ASP A 59 -30.60 11.60 -10.29
C ASP A 59 -30.96 12.74 -9.33
N ALA A 60 -30.33 13.89 -9.53
CA ALA A 60 -30.75 15.14 -8.94
C ALA A 60 -32.12 15.40 -9.54
N GLY A 61 -33.16 14.90 -8.87
CA GLY A 61 -34.55 15.13 -9.24
C GLY A 61 -34.76 16.64 -9.38
N TYR A 62 -35.02 17.06 -10.62
CA TYR A 62 -35.53 18.38 -10.95
C TYR A 62 -36.99 18.50 -10.52
#